data_AF-A0A3D8ITZ2-F1
#
_entry.id   AF-A0A3D8ITZ2-F1
#
_cell.length_a   1.000
_cell.length_b   1.000
_cell.length_c   1.000
_cell.angle_alpha   90.00
_cell.angle_beta   90.00
_cell.angle_gamma   90.00
#
_symmetry.space_group_name_H-M   'P 1'
#
loop_
_entity.id
_entity.type
_entity.pdbx_description
1 polymer ?
#
loop_
_entity_poly.entity_id
_entity_poly.type
_entity_poly.pdbx_seq_one_letter_code
_entity_poly.pdbx_strand_id
1 'polypeptide(L)'
;MHELADIFEPITPWAMPLIVVGVCAMVACIICAYVILHKRQNPIIQQLKSLDTQDSKTFAKEFSALVAKAKAKEILNRRALTQIQEFLPNLNTYKFSKNPPPLDLALLAQYQHICESL
;
A
#
# COMPACT_ATOMS: atom_id res chain seq x y z
N MET A 1 -29.74 51.30 20.44
CA MET A 1 -29.24 50.76 19.17
C MET A 1 -27.82 51.25 18.96
N HIS A 2 -26.83 50.42 19.31
CA HIS A 2 -25.47 50.38 18.75
C HIS A 2 -24.87 49.06 19.27
N GLU A 3 -25.30 48.00 18.61
CA GLU A 3 -24.90 46.62 18.82
C GLU A 3 -23.64 46.33 17.96
N LEU A 4 -22.75 45.45 18.49
CA LEU A 4 -21.87 44.55 17.73
C LEU A 4 -20.58 45.09 17.07
N ALA A 5 -19.97 46.18 17.54
CA ALA A 5 -18.70 46.66 16.95
C ALA A 5 -17.41 46.07 17.54
N ASP A 6 -17.47 45.15 18.52
CA ASP A 6 -16.32 44.78 19.36
C ASP A 6 -15.92 43.29 19.33
N ILE A 7 -16.22 42.56 18.25
CA ILE A 7 -15.85 41.14 18.13
C ILE A 7 -14.64 40.91 17.21
N PHE A 8 -14.20 41.92 16.47
CA PHE A 8 -13.03 41.84 15.60
C PHE A 8 -11.96 42.82 16.06
N GLU A 9 -11.19 42.44 17.08
CA GLU A 9 -9.90 43.07 17.36
C GLU A 9 -9.06 43.08 16.05
N PRO A 10 -8.41 44.20 15.71
CA PRO A 10 -7.59 44.27 14.50
C PRO A 10 -6.43 43.29 14.65
N ILE A 11 -6.48 42.21 13.87
CA ILE A 11 -5.40 41.23 13.76
C ILE A 11 -4.13 42.04 13.48
N THR A 12 -3.20 42.03 14.44
CA THR A 12 -1.94 42.75 14.30
C THR A 12 -1.25 42.31 13.00
N PRO A 13 -0.62 43.22 12.24
CA PRO A 13 -0.13 42.92 10.88
C PRO A 13 0.90 41.78 10.83
N TRP A 14 1.49 41.42 11.98
CA TRP A 14 2.42 40.31 12.17
C TRP A 14 1.73 38.96 12.42
N ALA A 15 0.49 38.95 12.90
CA ALA A 15 -0.27 37.72 13.15
C ALA A 15 -0.82 37.10 11.86
N MET A 16 -1.21 37.92 10.87
CA MET A 16 -1.63 37.44 9.55
C MET A 16 -0.59 36.52 8.86
N PRO A 17 0.68 36.91 8.68
CA PRO A 17 1.67 36.04 8.06
C PRO A 17 1.97 34.78 8.88
N LEU A 18 1.92 34.85 10.21
CA LEU A 18 2.08 33.68 11.08
C LEU A 18 0.94 32.66 10.92
N ILE A 19 -0.31 33.15 10.85
CA ILE A 19 -1.48 32.31 10.61
C ILE A 19 -1.37 31.66 9.22
N VAL A 20 -0.99 32.41 8.20
CA VAL A 20 -0.81 31.89 6.83
C VAL A 20 0.26 30.80 6.80
N VAL A 21 1.42 31.02 7.43
CA VAL A 21 2.49 30.00 7.51
C VAL A 21 2.01 28.75 8.25
N GLY A 22 1.28 28.92 9.37
CA GLY A 22 0.71 27.81 10.12
C GLY A 22 -0.30 26.98 9.30
N VAL A 23 -1.19 27.65 8.57
CA VAL A 23 -2.17 26.98 7.68
C VAL A 23 -1.46 26.27 6.53
N CYS A 24 -0.46 26.90 5.91
CA CYS A 24 0.32 26.26 4.85
C CYS A 24 1.06 25.01 5.32
N ALA A 25 1.67 25.05 6.52
CA ALA A 25 2.34 23.89 7.10
C ALA A 25 1.36 22.73 7.39
N MET A 26 0.19 23.03 7.96
CA MET A 26 -0.88 22.05 8.19
C MET A 26 -1.34 21.38 6.88
N VAL A 27 -1.58 22.18 5.83
CA VAL A 27 -2.00 21.65 4.52
C VAL A 27 -0.92 20.75 3.92
N ALA A 28 0.35 21.15 3.99
CA ALA A 28 1.46 20.31 3.54
C ALA A 28 1.54 18.98 4.32
N CYS A 29 1.38 19.01 5.64
CA CYS A 29 1.35 17.79 6.46
C CYS A 29 0.18 16.86 6.09
N ILE A 30 -1.01 17.42 5.84
CA ILE A 30 -2.19 16.65 5.42
C ILE A 30 -1.95 16.00 4.05
N ILE A 31 -1.39 16.75 3.08
CA ILE A 31 -1.07 16.23 1.75
C ILE A 31 -0.01 15.13 1.84
N CYS A 32 1.06 15.32 2.63
CA CYS A 32 2.07 14.29 2.83
C CYS A 32 1.48 13.03 3.48
N ALA A 33 0.67 13.18 4.52
CA ALA A 33 -0.01 12.06 5.16
C ALA A 33 -0.94 11.32 4.18
N TYR A 34 -1.71 12.05 3.37
CA TYR A 34 -2.57 11.48 2.35
C TYR A 34 -1.77 10.71 1.28
N VAL A 35 -0.67 11.27 0.78
CA VAL A 35 0.21 10.60 -0.18
C VAL A 35 0.85 9.34 0.43
N ILE A 36 1.23 9.38 1.71
CA ILE A 36 1.78 8.22 2.43
C ILE A 36 0.70 7.13 2.58
N LEU A 37 -0.52 7.50 2.98
CA LEU A 37 -1.65 6.57 3.10
C LEU A 37 -2.06 5.98 1.74
N HIS A 38 -2.07 6.79 0.69
CA HIS A 38 -2.38 6.34 -0.66
C HIS A 38 -1.26 5.46 -1.25
N LYS A 39 0.01 5.75 -0.95
CA LYS A 39 1.14 4.85 -1.28
C LYS A 39 1.06 3.53 -0.51
N ARG A 40 0.57 3.53 0.73
CA ARG A 40 0.31 2.32 1.52
C ARG A 40 -0.81 1.48 0.90
N GLN A 41 -1.80 2.11 0.28
CA GLN A 41 -2.88 1.46 -0.48
C GLN A 41 -2.52 1.29 -1.95
N ASN A 42 -1.32 0.78 -2.26
CA ASN A 42 -1.04 0.40 -3.64
C ASN A 42 -2.04 -0.69 -4.06
N PRO A 43 -2.86 -0.48 -5.11
CA PRO A 43 -3.91 -1.42 -5.50
C PRO A 43 -3.32 -2.80 -5.85
N ILE A 44 -2.07 -2.83 -6.33
CA ILE A 44 -1.33 -4.07 -6.60
C ILE A 44 -1.00 -4.83 -5.31
N ILE A 45 -0.65 -4.13 -4.22
CA ILE A 45 -0.42 -4.76 -2.90
C ILE A 45 -1.74 -5.30 -2.35
N GLN A 46 -2.84 -4.55 -2.48
CA GLN A 46 -4.16 -5.04 -2.06
C GLN A 46 -4.57 -6.29 -2.85
N GLN A 47 -4.41 -6.28 -4.17
CA GLN A 47 -4.67 -7.45 -5.01
C GLN A 47 -3.77 -8.63 -4.65
N LEU A 48 -2.51 -8.38 -4.29
CA LEU A 48 -1.59 -9.41 -3.78
C LEU A 48 -2.07 -10.04 -2.48
N LYS A 49 -2.72 -9.29 -1.59
CA LYS A 49 -3.24 -9.81 -0.30
C LYS A 49 -4.61 -10.48 -0.45
N SER A 50 -5.41 -10.05 -1.41
CA SER A 50 -6.76 -10.57 -1.68
C SER A 50 -6.78 -11.70 -2.72
N LEU A 51 -5.64 -12.30 -3.02
CA LEU A 51 -5.52 -13.35 -4.02
C LEU A 51 -6.27 -14.60 -3.55
N ASP A 52 -7.07 -15.18 -4.43
CA ASP A 52 -7.77 -16.42 -4.13
C ASP A 52 -6.76 -17.59 -4.10
N THR A 53 -6.80 -18.37 -3.03
CA THR A 53 -5.91 -19.52 -2.80
C THR A 53 -6.60 -20.86 -3.04
N GLN A 54 -7.90 -20.84 -3.38
CA GLN A 54 -8.71 -22.05 -3.60
C GLN A 54 -8.28 -22.82 -4.86
N ASP A 55 -7.99 -22.10 -5.95
CA ASP A 55 -7.42 -22.68 -7.16
C ASP A 55 -5.90 -22.44 -7.21
N SER A 56 -5.13 -23.51 -6.95
CA SER A 56 -3.68 -23.47 -6.89
C SER A 56 -3.00 -23.05 -8.19
N LYS A 57 -3.62 -23.34 -9.35
CA LYS A 57 -3.09 -22.96 -10.67
C LYS A 57 -3.31 -21.48 -10.93
N THR A 58 -4.52 -21.03 -10.65
CA THR A 58 -4.94 -19.64 -10.85
C THR A 58 -4.17 -18.74 -9.90
N PHE A 59 -4.07 -19.12 -8.62
CA PHE A 59 -3.21 -18.47 -7.63
C PHE A 59 -1.78 -18.29 -8.13
N ALA A 60 -1.11 -19.38 -8.55
CA ALA A 60 0.28 -19.32 -8.97
C ALA A 60 0.51 -18.40 -10.19
N LYS A 61 -0.45 -18.38 -11.13
CA LYS A 61 -0.41 -17.50 -12.30
C LYS A 61 -0.64 -16.03 -11.91
N GLU A 62 -1.69 -15.76 -11.14
CA GLU A 62 -2.06 -14.41 -10.74
C GLU A 62 -1.03 -13.78 -9.81
N PHE A 63 -0.53 -14.54 -8.84
CA PHE A 63 0.55 -14.12 -7.96
C PHE A 63 1.79 -13.74 -8.76
N SER A 64 2.24 -14.60 -9.68
CA SER A 64 3.39 -14.32 -10.55
C SER A 64 3.19 -13.04 -11.37
N ALA A 65 1.99 -12.82 -11.91
CA ALA A 65 1.68 -11.65 -12.73
C ALA A 65 1.64 -10.36 -11.89
N LEU A 66 1.05 -10.40 -10.70
CA LEU A 66 0.98 -9.25 -9.80
C LEU A 66 2.35 -8.90 -9.22
N VAL A 67 3.17 -9.89 -8.88
CA VAL A 67 4.58 -9.68 -8.49
C VAL A 67 5.37 -8.99 -9.61
N ALA A 68 5.23 -9.45 -10.85
CA ALA A 68 5.92 -8.84 -11.98
C ALA A 68 5.51 -7.37 -12.17
N LYS A 69 4.20 -7.07 -12.05
CA LYS A 69 3.68 -5.69 -12.08
C LYS A 69 4.19 -4.85 -10.91
N ALA A 70 4.23 -5.41 -9.70
CA ALA A 70 4.71 -4.71 -8.50
C ALA A 70 6.21 -4.40 -8.60
N LYS A 71 7.00 -5.33 -9.15
CA LYS A 71 8.44 -5.16 -9.42
C LYS A 71 8.69 -4.08 -10.48
N ALA A 72 7.94 -4.10 -11.59
CA ALA A 72 8.07 -3.12 -12.67
C ALA A 72 7.76 -1.68 -12.22
N LYS A 73 6.91 -1.52 -11.20
CA LYS A 73 6.56 -0.22 -10.61
C LYS A 73 7.39 0.15 -9.39
N GLU A 74 8.42 -0.63 -9.04
CA GLU A 74 9.27 -0.43 -7.86
C GLU A 74 8.47 -0.29 -6.54
N ILE A 75 7.34 -0.99 -6.45
CA ILE A 75 6.44 -0.94 -5.28
C ILE A 75 6.95 -1.86 -4.16
N LEU A 76 7.65 -2.94 -4.52
CA LEU A 76 8.14 -3.94 -3.58
C LEU A 76 9.38 -3.46 -2.85
N ASN A 77 9.36 -3.52 -1.51
CA ASN A 77 10.57 -3.30 -0.72
C ASN A 77 11.57 -4.46 -0.91
N ARG A 78 12.86 -4.22 -0.62
CA ARG A 78 13.93 -5.20 -0.86
C ARG A 78 13.72 -6.53 -0.11
N ARG A 79 13.18 -6.48 1.11
CA ARG A 79 12.91 -7.67 1.95
C ARG A 79 11.80 -8.54 1.35
N ALA A 80 10.67 -7.94 0.97
CA ALA A 80 9.56 -8.62 0.33
C ALA A 80 9.99 -9.22 -1.02
N LEU A 81 10.83 -8.50 -1.78
CA LEU A 81 11.34 -8.97 -3.07
C LEU A 81 12.20 -10.23 -2.91
N THR A 82 13.06 -10.30 -1.90
CA THR A 82 13.84 -11.51 -1.59
C THR A 82 12.94 -12.70 -1.24
N GLN A 83 11.97 -12.51 -0.35
CA GLN A 83 11.04 -13.59 0.04
C GLN A 83 10.20 -14.08 -1.15
N ILE A 84 9.75 -13.17 -2.00
CA ILE A 84 9.00 -13.50 -3.22
C ILE A 84 9.88 -14.28 -4.21
N GLN A 85 11.16 -13.95 -4.34
CA GLN A 85 12.09 -14.69 -5.20
C GLN A 85 12.30 -16.13 -4.74
N GLU A 86 12.32 -16.37 -3.43
CA GLU A 86 12.40 -17.72 -2.86
C GLU A 86 11.08 -18.49 -3.01
N PHE A 87 9.94 -17.78 -3.00
CA PHE A 87 8.61 -18.38 -3.14
C PHE A 87 8.21 -18.73 -4.58
N LEU A 88 8.57 -17.90 -5.55
CA LEU A 88 8.26 -18.11 -6.98
C LEU A 88 8.61 -19.49 -7.55
N PRO A 89 9.82 -20.07 -7.32
CA PRO A 89 10.14 -21.39 -7.84
C PRO A 89 9.24 -22.49 -7.29
N ASN A 90 8.76 -22.36 -6.05
CA ASN A 90 7.85 -23.34 -5.44
C ASN A 90 6.45 -23.31 -6.10
N LEU A 91 6.07 -22.16 -6.67
CA LEU A 91 4.82 -22.02 -7.42
C LEU A 91 4.86 -22.60 -8.84
N ASN A 92 6.04 -22.82 -9.41
CA ASN A 92 6.17 -23.35 -10.77
C ASN A 92 5.53 -24.75 -10.92
N THR A 93 5.64 -25.58 -9.89
CA THR A 93 5.01 -26.91 -9.85
C THR A 93 3.50 -26.83 -10.05
N TYR A 94 2.85 -25.82 -9.46
CA TYR A 94 1.40 -25.60 -9.57
C TYR A 94 1.02 -24.94 -10.90
N LYS A 95 1.85 -24.00 -11.36
CA LYS A 95 1.62 -23.23 -12.60
C LYS A 95 1.62 -24.11 -13.85
N PHE A 96 2.55 -25.07 -13.92
CA PHE A 96 2.76 -25.93 -15.09
C PHE A 96 2.11 -27.31 -14.97
N SER A 97 1.61 -27.69 -13.80
CA SER A 97 0.90 -28.97 -13.64
C SER A 97 -0.46 -28.97 -14.38
N LYS A 98 -0.77 -30.11 -14.99
CA LYS A 98 -2.04 -30.34 -15.68
C LYS A 98 -3.20 -30.45 -14.68
N ASN A 99 -2.95 -31.12 -13.55
CA ASN A 99 -3.82 -31.23 -12.36
C ASN A 99 -2.99 -30.84 -11.12
N PRO A 100 -2.92 -29.56 -10.77
CA PRO A 100 -2.15 -29.14 -9.61
C PRO A 100 -2.82 -29.61 -8.32
N PRO A 101 -2.04 -30.10 -7.34
CA PRO A 101 -2.57 -30.38 -6.02
C PRO A 101 -3.04 -29.08 -5.34
N PRO A 102 -3.87 -29.18 -4.29
CA PRO A 102 -4.18 -28.03 -3.44
C PRO A 102 -2.90 -27.39 -2.90
N LEU A 103 -2.94 -26.09 -2.59
CA LEU A 103 -1.80 -25.39 -2.02
C LEU A 103 -1.37 -26.06 -0.71
N ASP A 104 -0.07 -26.28 -0.56
CA ASP A 104 0.48 -26.77 0.70
C ASP A 104 0.33 -25.71 1.81
N LEU A 105 0.08 -26.16 3.04
CA LEU A 105 -0.05 -25.29 4.21
C LEU A 105 1.23 -24.46 4.44
N ALA A 106 2.40 -25.03 4.14
CA ALA A 106 3.67 -24.31 4.22
C ALA A 106 3.75 -23.16 3.21
N LEU A 107 3.20 -23.33 2.00
CA LEU A 107 3.16 -22.30 0.97
C LEU A 107 2.15 -21.20 1.31
N LEU A 108 1.01 -21.56 1.90
CA LEU A 108 0.04 -20.59 2.42
C LEU A 108 0.66 -19.75 3.54
N ALA A 109 1.39 -20.37 4.47
CA ALA A 109 2.08 -19.65 5.53
C ALA A 109 3.18 -18.72 4.98
N GLN A 110 3.97 -19.17 4.00
CA GLN A 110 4.96 -18.32 3.33
C GLN A 110 4.30 -17.14 2.60
N TYR A 111 3.19 -17.39 1.90
CA TYR A 111 2.40 -16.34 1.25
C TYR A 111 1.84 -15.33 2.25
N GLN A 112 1.31 -15.77 3.39
CA GLN A 112 0.85 -14.88 4.47
C GLN A 112 2.00 -14.01 5.01
N HIS A 113 3.16 -14.62 5.26
CA HIS A 113 4.34 -13.89 5.73
C HIS A 113 4.83 -12.83 4.72
N ILE A 114 4.76 -13.14 3.42
CA ILE A 114 5.03 -12.17 2.34
C ILE A 114 4.00 -11.03 2.40
N CYS A 115 2.72 -11.34 2.56
CA CYS A 115 1.65 -10.35 2.67
C CYS A 115 1.80 -9.43 3.89
N GLU A 116 2.31 -9.92 5.01
CA GLU A 116 2.62 -9.10 6.18
C GLU A 116 3.83 -8.18 5.96
N SER A 117 4.77 -8.61 5.12
CA SER A 117 6.00 -7.87 4.79
C SER A 117 5.83 -6.84 3.66
N LEU A 118 4.66 -6.80 3.02
CA LEU A 118 4.24 -5.87 1.95
C LEU A 118 3.48 -4.66 2.50
#